data_AF-X0XKD5-F1
#
_entry.id   AF-X0XKD5-F1
#
_cell.length_a   1.000
_cell.length_b   1.000
_cell.length_c   1.000
_cell.angle_alpha   90.00
_cell.angle_beta   90.00
_cell.angle_gamma   90.00
#
_symmetry.space_group_name_H-M   'P 1'
#
loop_
_entity.id
_entity.type
_entity.pdbx_description
1 polymer ?
#
loop_
_entity_poly.entity_id
_entity_poly.type
_entity_poly.pdbx_seq_one_letter_code
_entity_poly.pdbx_strand_id
1 'polypeptide(L)'
;KDAARRMALPSLAAKGLRPLPAGAAELVLQQLLEGVPAGSYFENFKPFRNSACAVLRALETLENSLWSPHALRRAADGAFRDPAAPVRLGQLADLWDRLNRWKADRGLFSADDLLVEAGRPELEPAQRPEALFLYGFYDFTPAQRALVRRLISLAEECWAYLLWAEHDGEPSPGFEYAGPTVAWLQEVLGAAAAEPASGGAAGGEGS
;
A
#
# COMPACT_ATOMS: atom_id res chain seq x y z
N LYS A 1 -7.86 4.51 4.15
CA LYS A 1 -6.91 5.21 5.05
C LYS A 1 -7.53 5.52 6.43
N ASP A 2 -8.79 5.93 6.52
CA ASP A 2 -9.42 6.19 7.83
C ASP A 2 -9.55 4.95 8.72
N ALA A 3 -9.86 3.78 8.14
CA ALA A 3 -9.87 2.52 8.89
C ALA A 3 -8.50 2.22 9.53
N ALA A 4 -7.42 2.33 8.75
CA ALA A 4 -6.05 2.19 9.24
C ALA A 4 -5.75 3.16 10.39
N ARG A 5 -6.17 4.43 10.27
CA ARG A 5 -6.01 5.43 11.32
C ARG A 5 -6.73 5.02 12.60
N ARG A 6 -7.99 4.58 12.52
CA ARG A 6 -8.77 4.15 13.71
C ARG A 6 -8.12 2.97 14.42
N MET A 7 -7.52 2.04 13.67
CA MET A 7 -6.85 0.86 14.23
C MET A 7 -5.48 1.18 14.82
N ALA A 8 -4.60 1.81 14.05
CA ALA A 8 -3.18 1.93 14.41
C ALA A 8 -2.85 3.19 15.22
N LEU A 9 -3.59 4.30 15.06
CA LEU A 9 -3.24 5.57 15.69
C LEU A 9 -3.14 5.49 17.22
N PRO A 10 -4.07 4.83 17.95
CA PRO A 10 -3.96 4.71 19.41
C PRO A 10 -2.67 4.01 19.85
N SER A 11 -2.29 2.92 19.17
CA SER A 11 -1.06 2.16 19.46
C SER A 11 0.20 2.98 19.18
N LEU A 12 0.25 3.68 18.03
CA LEU A 12 1.38 4.55 17.69
C LEU A 12 1.50 5.74 18.66
N ALA A 13 0.37 6.34 19.05
CA ALA A 13 0.35 7.41 20.05
C ALA A 13 0.83 6.93 21.43
N ALA A 14 0.45 5.73 21.85
CA ALA A 14 0.94 5.12 23.09
C ALA A 14 2.46 4.86 23.08
N LYS A 15 3.04 4.65 21.88
CA LYS A 15 4.49 4.56 21.66
C LYS A 15 5.18 5.95 21.59
N GLY A 16 4.45 7.04 21.80
CA GLY A 16 4.95 8.42 21.72
C GLY A 16 5.18 8.92 20.29
N LEU A 17 4.69 8.19 19.27
CA LEU A 17 4.86 8.56 17.88
C LEU A 17 3.82 9.59 17.44
N ARG A 18 4.21 10.48 16.53
CA ARG A 18 3.40 11.56 15.99
C ARG A 18 3.32 11.51 14.47
N PRO A 19 2.22 12.01 13.86
CA PRO A 19 2.13 12.09 12.41
C PRO A 19 3.26 12.93 11.83
N LEU A 20 3.83 12.46 10.72
CA LEU A 20 4.78 13.19 9.92
C LEU A 20 4.12 14.46 9.33
N PRO A 21 4.70 15.66 9.50
CA PRO A 21 4.18 16.86 8.86
C PRO A 21 4.17 16.75 7.34
N ALA A 22 3.18 17.36 6.69
CA ALA A 22 3.08 17.38 5.23
C ALA A 22 4.36 17.95 4.60
N GLY A 23 4.88 17.28 3.57
CA GLY A 23 6.11 17.66 2.86
C GLY A 23 7.42 17.37 3.60
N ALA A 24 7.40 16.99 4.88
CA ALA A 24 8.63 16.77 5.64
C ALA A 24 9.48 15.61 5.08
N ALA A 25 8.85 14.49 4.67
CA ALA A 25 9.58 13.38 4.02
C ALA A 25 10.29 13.85 2.74
N GLU A 26 9.61 14.63 1.90
CA GLU A 26 10.14 15.12 0.64
C GLU A 26 11.33 16.06 0.86
N LEU A 27 11.22 17.00 1.82
CA LEU A 27 12.31 17.92 2.16
C LEU A 27 13.55 17.18 2.69
N VAL A 28 13.35 16.18 3.56
CA VAL A 28 14.45 15.35 4.07
C VAL A 28 15.07 14.55 2.94
N LEU A 29 14.26 13.98 2.04
CA LEU A 29 14.76 13.20 0.93
C LEU A 29 15.51 14.08 -0.08
N GLN A 30 15.08 15.32 -0.31
CA GLN A 30 15.79 16.32 -1.09
C GLN A 30 17.19 16.57 -0.50
N GLN A 31 17.28 16.79 0.81
CA GLN A 31 18.57 16.96 1.50
C GLN A 31 19.46 15.71 1.39
N LEU A 32 18.88 14.52 1.52
CA LEU A 32 19.60 13.25 1.36
C LEU A 32 20.12 13.06 -0.08
N LEU A 33 19.34 13.46 -1.08
CA LEU A 33 19.71 13.43 -2.50
C LEU A 33 20.83 14.42 -2.80
N GLU A 34 20.79 15.64 -2.25
CA GLU A 34 21.88 16.62 -2.41
C GLU A 34 23.22 16.10 -1.86
N GLY A 35 23.15 15.36 -0.75
CA GLY A 35 24.29 14.74 -0.08
C GLY A 35 24.78 13.41 -0.66
N VAL A 36 24.22 12.90 -1.78
CA VAL A 36 24.76 11.65 -2.36
C VAL A 36 26.15 11.88 -2.97
N PRO A 37 27.07 10.90 -2.82
CA PRO A 37 28.43 11.01 -3.36
C PRO A 37 28.44 11.05 -4.89
N ALA A 38 29.49 11.66 -5.45
CA ALA A 38 29.73 11.66 -6.89
C ALA A 38 29.84 10.23 -7.43
N GLY A 39 29.26 9.99 -8.61
CA GLY A 39 29.12 8.66 -9.22
C GLY A 39 27.92 7.85 -8.70
N SER A 40 27.11 8.39 -7.78
CA SER A 40 25.85 7.77 -7.38
C SER A 40 24.85 7.78 -8.53
N TYR A 41 24.02 6.73 -8.65
CA TYR A 41 22.91 6.73 -9.62
C TYR A 41 21.98 7.92 -9.38
N PHE A 42 21.78 8.27 -8.11
CA PHE A 42 20.91 9.38 -7.70
C PHE A 42 21.54 10.76 -7.93
N GLU A 43 22.83 10.85 -8.27
CA GLU A 43 23.44 12.14 -8.64
C GLU A 43 22.77 12.73 -9.88
N ASN A 44 22.40 11.87 -10.84
CA ASN A 44 21.69 12.27 -12.05
C ASN A 44 20.32 12.90 -11.77
N PHE A 45 19.79 12.72 -10.56
CA PHE A 45 18.49 13.26 -10.17
C PHE A 45 18.57 14.66 -9.54
N LYS A 46 19.75 15.11 -9.09
CA LYS A 46 19.97 16.42 -8.47
C LYS A 46 19.44 17.61 -9.31
N PRO A 47 19.57 17.62 -10.67
CA PRO A 47 19.08 18.73 -11.48
C PRO A 47 17.55 18.83 -11.57
N PHE A 48 16.81 17.77 -11.24
CA PHE A 48 15.36 17.74 -11.42
C PHE A 48 14.63 18.25 -10.17
N ARG A 49 13.78 19.27 -10.37
CA ARG A 49 13.01 19.94 -9.31
C ARG A 49 12.11 19.01 -8.48
N ASN A 50 11.67 17.89 -9.06
CA ASN A 50 10.73 16.95 -8.42
C ASN A 50 11.37 15.57 -8.13
N SER A 51 12.70 15.49 -8.12
CA SER A 51 13.41 14.22 -7.90
C SER A 51 13.08 13.60 -6.54
N ALA A 52 13.08 14.40 -5.46
CA ALA A 52 12.69 13.94 -4.13
C ALA A 52 11.26 13.39 -4.11
N CYS A 53 10.30 14.07 -4.73
CA CYS A 53 8.94 13.57 -4.85
C CYS A 53 8.87 12.22 -5.59
N ALA A 54 9.57 12.08 -6.71
CA ALA A 54 9.59 10.84 -7.49
C ALA A 54 10.20 9.67 -6.70
N VAL A 55 11.32 9.89 -6.01
CA VAL A 55 11.92 8.86 -5.15
C VAL A 55 11.00 8.53 -3.98
N LEU A 56 10.37 9.53 -3.35
CA LEU A 56 9.43 9.31 -2.26
C LEU A 56 8.25 8.42 -2.72
N ARG A 57 7.67 8.68 -3.90
CA ARG A 57 6.58 7.84 -4.44
C ARG A 57 7.05 6.41 -4.68
N ALA A 58 8.27 6.21 -5.18
CA ALA A 58 8.82 4.87 -5.33
C ALA A 58 8.98 4.15 -3.98
N LEU A 59 9.43 4.86 -2.93
CA LEU A 59 9.53 4.31 -1.58
C LEU A 59 8.16 3.95 -1.01
N GLU A 60 7.16 4.83 -1.15
CA GLU A 60 5.78 4.56 -0.72
C GLU A 60 5.18 3.35 -1.47
N THR A 61 5.46 3.18 -2.76
CA THR A 61 5.04 1.99 -3.51
C THR A 61 5.67 0.73 -2.93
N LEU A 62 6.98 0.75 -2.67
CA LEU A 62 7.69 -0.38 -2.08
C LEU A 62 7.14 -0.72 -0.68
N GLU A 63 6.93 0.29 0.16
CA GLU A 63 6.38 0.15 1.51
C GLU A 63 4.96 -0.45 1.47
N ASN A 64 4.11 0.04 0.57
CA ASN A 64 2.75 -0.48 0.37
C ASN A 64 2.74 -1.89 -0.25
N SER A 65 3.83 -2.29 -0.91
CA SER A 65 4.09 -3.66 -1.33
C SER A 65 4.74 -4.54 -0.26
N LEU A 66 4.81 -4.06 0.99
CA LEU A 66 5.41 -4.75 2.14
C LEU A 66 6.92 -5.06 1.96
N TRP A 67 7.60 -4.30 1.10
CA TRP A 67 9.06 -4.34 1.04
C TRP A 67 9.66 -3.61 2.24
N SER A 68 10.93 -3.89 2.49
CA SER A 68 11.75 -3.17 3.46
C SER A 68 13.10 -2.83 2.81
N PRO A 69 13.84 -1.84 3.35
CA PRO A 69 15.21 -1.57 2.91
C PRO A 69 16.09 -2.83 2.90
N HIS A 70 15.96 -3.69 3.92
CA HIS A 70 16.71 -4.93 4.00
C HIS A 70 16.30 -5.94 2.90
N ALA A 71 15.00 -6.12 2.66
CA ALA A 71 14.53 -6.98 1.57
C ALA A 71 14.99 -6.46 0.19
N LEU A 72 14.99 -5.14 0.01
CA LEU A 72 15.47 -4.50 -1.22
C LEU A 72 16.98 -4.73 -1.44
N ARG A 73 17.79 -4.66 -0.39
CA ARG A 73 19.22 -5.02 -0.46
C ARG A 73 19.42 -6.48 -0.84
N ARG A 74 18.70 -7.42 -0.19
CA ARG A 74 18.81 -8.84 -0.55
C ARG A 74 18.39 -9.10 -1.99
N ALA A 75 17.37 -8.40 -2.48
CA ALA A 75 16.99 -8.50 -3.88
C ALA A 75 18.09 -7.98 -4.82
N ALA A 76 18.85 -6.97 -4.40
CA ALA A 76 19.98 -6.44 -5.16
C ALA A 76 21.09 -7.49 -5.40
N ASP A 77 21.21 -8.52 -4.57
CA ASP A 77 22.16 -9.63 -4.76
C ASP A 77 21.72 -10.63 -5.85
N GLY A 78 20.53 -10.45 -6.43
CA GLY A 78 19.98 -11.31 -7.47
C GLY A 78 20.62 -11.15 -8.85
N ALA A 79 20.32 -12.09 -9.75
CA ALA A 79 20.73 -12.02 -11.14
C ALA A 79 19.78 -11.12 -11.95
N PHE A 80 20.22 -9.91 -12.29
CA PHE A 80 19.46 -8.97 -13.11
C PHE A 80 19.96 -8.96 -14.56
N ARG A 81 19.03 -8.75 -15.51
CA ARG A 81 19.38 -8.48 -16.91
C ARG A 81 20.14 -7.17 -17.06
N ASP A 82 19.83 -6.18 -16.22
CA ASP A 82 20.53 -4.91 -16.15
C ASP A 82 21.64 -4.98 -15.08
N PRO A 83 22.93 -4.91 -15.46
CA PRO A 83 24.03 -5.01 -14.51
C PRO A 83 24.12 -3.83 -13.53
N ALA A 84 23.48 -2.69 -13.82
CA ALA A 84 23.42 -1.56 -12.91
C ALA A 84 22.29 -1.68 -11.87
N ALA A 85 21.35 -2.61 -12.05
CA ALA A 85 20.20 -2.76 -11.14
C ALA A 85 20.60 -3.01 -9.68
N PRO A 86 21.55 -3.92 -9.35
CA PRO A 86 22.02 -4.11 -7.97
C PRO A 86 22.44 -2.82 -7.28
N VAL A 87 23.25 -2.00 -7.97
CA VAL A 87 23.75 -0.73 -7.43
C VAL A 87 22.60 0.24 -7.16
N ARG A 88 21.64 0.36 -8.09
CA ARG A 88 20.48 1.24 -7.94
C ARG A 88 19.58 0.82 -6.78
N LEU A 89 19.30 -0.48 -6.67
CA LEU A 89 18.47 -1.01 -5.58
C LEU A 89 19.15 -0.84 -4.22
N GLY A 90 20.47 -1.09 -4.14
CA GLY A 90 21.26 -0.86 -2.94
C GLY A 90 21.23 0.61 -2.49
N GLN A 91 21.46 1.54 -3.43
CA GLN A 91 21.43 2.97 -3.13
C GLN A 91 20.01 3.46 -2.76
N LEU A 92 18.96 2.91 -3.37
CA LEU A 92 17.57 3.23 -3.00
C LEU A 92 17.26 2.74 -1.58
N ALA A 93 17.74 1.54 -1.23
CA ALA A 93 17.62 0.99 0.12
C ALA A 93 18.37 1.84 1.16
N ASP A 94 19.54 2.39 0.82
CA ASP A 94 20.29 3.32 1.67
C ASP A 94 19.50 4.61 1.93
N LEU A 95 18.90 5.21 0.89
CA LEU A 95 18.07 6.42 1.03
C LEU A 95 16.84 6.14 1.89
N TRP A 96 16.16 5.02 1.65
CA TRP A 96 14.98 4.62 2.42
C TRP A 96 15.32 4.39 3.89
N ASP A 97 16.40 3.67 4.17
CA ASP A 97 16.84 3.39 5.54
C ASP A 97 17.21 4.69 6.30
N ARG A 98 17.87 5.64 5.64
CA ARG A 98 18.18 6.95 6.22
C ARG A 98 16.91 7.75 6.52
N LEU A 99 15.92 7.74 5.62
CA LEU A 99 14.62 8.37 5.87
C LEU A 99 13.90 7.73 7.05
N ASN A 100 13.89 6.39 7.13
CA ASN A 100 13.27 5.66 8.24
C ASN A 100 13.95 5.96 9.59
N ARG A 101 15.28 6.01 9.63
CA ARG A 101 16.02 6.42 10.82
C ARG A 101 15.69 7.86 11.23
N TRP A 102 15.67 8.78 10.28
CA TRP A 102 15.27 10.17 10.56
C TRP A 102 13.86 10.27 11.15
N LYS A 103 12.89 9.48 10.64
CA LYS A 103 11.53 9.37 11.20
C LYS A 103 11.57 8.83 12.63
N ALA A 104 12.27 7.71 12.84
CA ALA A 104 12.36 7.02 14.12
C ALA A 104 12.99 7.90 15.21
N ASP A 105 14.09 8.59 14.90
CA ASP A 105 14.80 9.49 15.82
C ASP A 105 13.92 10.65 16.32
N ARG A 106 12.87 10.99 15.58
CA ARG A 106 11.91 12.06 15.89
C ARG A 106 10.57 11.55 16.39
N GLY A 107 10.42 10.23 16.50
CA GLY A 107 9.16 9.58 16.82
C GLY A 107 8.06 9.95 15.82
N LEU A 108 8.33 9.86 14.52
CA LEU A 108 7.38 10.22 13.46
C LEU A 108 6.89 8.99 12.69
N PHE A 109 5.64 9.03 12.21
CA PHE A 109 5.06 8.01 11.33
C PHE A 109 4.35 8.64 10.11
N SER A 110 4.40 7.96 8.97
CA SER A 110 3.72 8.33 7.71
C SER A 110 2.30 7.75 7.64
N ALA A 111 1.55 8.13 6.61
CA ALA A 111 0.25 7.53 6.35
C ALA A 111 0.35 6.06 5.91
N ASP A 112 1.46 5.66 5.29
CA ASP A 112 1.71 4.26 4.88
C ASP A 112 2.14 3.41 6.08
N ASP A 113 2.89 3.99 7.04
CA ASP A 113 3.19 3.33 8.33
C ASP A 113 1.89 2.94 9.07
N LEU A 114 0.84 3.79 9.02
CA LEU A 114 -0.47 3.45 9.58
C LEU A 114 -1.10 2.23 8.90
N LEU A 115 -0.98 2.13 7.58
CA LEU A 115 -1.56 1.03 6.82
C LEU A 115 -0.86 -0.29 7.16
N VAL A 116 0.48 -0.26 7.19
CA VAL A 116 1.31 -1.41 7.54
C VAL A 116 1.06 -1.84 8.99
N GLU A 117 1.04 -0.91 9.95
CA GLU A 117 0.78 -1.22 11.35
C GLU A 117 -0.64 -1.77 11.56
N ALA A 118 -1.65 -1.19 10.90
CA ALA A 118 -3.04 -1.63 11.02
C ALA A 118 -3.30 -3.04 10.43
N GLY A 119 -2.47 -3.48 9.50
CA GLY A 119 -2.53 -4.83 8.92
C GLY A 119 -1.86 -5.92 9.78
N ARG A 120 -1.20 -5.56 10.88
CA ARG A 120 -0.51 -6.53 11.75
C ARG A 120 -1.50 -7.33 12.60
N PRO A 121 -1.39 -8.67 12.68
CA PRO A 121 -2.27 -9.49 13.49
C PRO A 121 -2.10 -9.24 14.99
N GLU A 122 -0.93 -8.76 15.42
CA GLU A 122 -0.63 -8.46 16.83
C GLU A 122 -1.26 -7.15 17.32
N LEU A 123 -1.72 -6.29 16.41
CA LEU A 123 -2.40 -5.06 16.77
C LEU A 123 -3.84 -5.36 17.15
N GLU A 124 -4.17 -5.22 18.43
CA GLU A 124 -5.56 -5.22 18.89
C GLU A 124 -6.15 -3.82 18.74
N PRO A 125 -7.25 -3.66 17.98
CA PRO A 125 -7.90 -2.37 17.85
C PRO A 125 -8.63 -2.02 19.15
N ALA A 126 -8.72 -0.71 19.45
CA ALA A 126 -9.50 -0.22 20.59
C ALA A 126 -11.00 -0.55 20.47
N GLN A 127 -11.49 -0.68 19.24
CA GLN A 127 -12.86 -1.06 18.93
C GLN A 127 -12.87 -2.02 17.74
N ARG A 128 -13.60 -3.13 17.87
CA ARG A 128 -13.84 -4.07 16.77
C ARG A 128 -15.01 -3.56 15.92
N PRO A 129 -14.91 -3.62 14.58
CA PRO A 129 -16.05 -3.31 13.73
C PRO A 129 -17.14 -4.36 13.93
N GLU A 130 -18.40 -3.96 14.05
CA GLU A 130 -19.53 -4.90 14.01
C GLU A 130 -19.74 -5.38 12.56
N ALA A 131 -19.73 -4.44 11.62
CA ALA A 131 -19.91 -4.68 10.20
C ALA A 131 -18.76 -4.09 9.36
N LEU A 132 -18.41 -4.78 8.29
CA LEU A 132 -17.49 -4.32 7.25
C LEU A 132 -18.18 -4.32 5.88
N PHE A 133 -18.19 -3.16 5.22
CA PHE A 133 -18.66 -3.03 3.85
C PHE A 133 -17.51 -2.57 2.94
N LEU A 134 -17.17 -3.38 1.95
CA LEU A 134 -16.16 -3.07 0.94
C LEU A 134 -16.86 -2.64 -0.36
N TYR A 135 -16.54 -1.46 -0.88
CA TYR A 135 -17.21 -0.88 -2.05
C TYR A 135 -16.24 -0.29 -3.06
N GLY A 136 -16.36 -0.69 -4.33
CA GLY A 136 -15.69 -0.03 -5.46
C GLY A 136 -14.17 -0.21 -5.53
N PHE A 137 -13.64 -1.29 -4.97
CA PHE A 137 -12.20 -1.58 -4.99
C PHE A 137 -11.85 -2.59 -6.09
N TYR A 138 -10.95 -2.19 -6.98
CA TYR A 138 -10.49 -3.03 -8.10
C TYR A 138 -9.03 -3.47 -7.99
N ASP A 139 -8.25 -2.77 -7.17
CA ASP A 139 -6.88 -3.14 -6.88
C ASP A 139 -6.57 -2.80 -5.43
N PHE A 140 -5.81 -3.69 -4.80
CA PHE A 140 -5.30 -3.51 -3.45
C PHE A 140 -3.80 -3.79 -3.44
N THR A 141 -3.04 -2.83 -2.90
CA THR A 141 -1.65 -3.09 -2.55
C THR A 141 -1.57 -4.21 -1.50
N PRO A 142 -0.44 -4.93 -1.40
CA PRO A 142 -0.24 -5.93 -0.36
C PRO A 142 -0.55 -5.44 1.08
N ALA A 143 -0.17 -4.20 1.42
CA ALA A 143 -0.50 -3.60 2.71
C ALA A 143 -2.01 -3.36 2.89
N GLN A 144 -2.72 -2.97 1.82
CA GLN A 144 -4.18 -2.85 1.86
C GLN A 144 -4.85 -4.22 1.99
N ARG A 145 -4.37 -5.25 1.28
CA ARG A 145 -4.86 -6.63 1.43
C ARG A 145 -4.67 -7.15 2.85
N ALA A 146 -3.53 -6.85 3.49
CA ALA A 146 -3.28 -7.20 4.88
C ALA A 146 -4.28 -6.51 5.83
N LEU A 147 -4.49 -5.20 5.67
CA LEU A 147 -5.50 -4.48 6.44
C LEU A 147 -6.92 -5.03 6.23
N VAL A 148 -7.33 -5.27 4.99
CA VAL A 148 -8.68 -5.76 4.68
C VAL A 148 -8.88 -7.16 5.27
N ARG A 149 -7.91 -8.08 5.13
CA ARG A 149 -7.95 -9.39 5.81
C ARG A 149 -8.10 -9.24 7.32
N ARG A 150 -7.35 -8.31 7.92
CA ARG A 150 -7.45 -8.04 9.37
C ARG A 150 -8.84 -7.53 9.74
N LEU A 151 -9.41 -6.59 8.98
CA LEU A 151 -10.76 -6.08 9.20
C LEU A 151 -11.81 -7.19 9.06
N ILE A 152 -11.72 -8.04 8.04
CA ILE A 152 -12.61 -9.20 7.85
C ILE A 152 -12.53 -10.14 9.05
N SER A 153 -11.33 -10.43 9.54
CA SER A 153 -11.13 -11.31 10.71
C SER A 153 -11.68 -10.76 12.03
N LEU A 154 -11.94 -9.44 12.09
CA LEU A 154 -12.38 -8.74 13.30
C LEU A 154 -13.86 -8.37 13.27
N ALA A 155 -14.47 -8.30 12.09
CA ALA A 155 -15.86 -7.94 11.91
C ALA A 155 -16.79 -9.15 12.15
N GLU A 156 -17.97 -8.89 12.70
CA GLU A 156 -19.00 -9.93 12.85
C GLU A 156 -19.68 -10.21 11.51
N GLU A 157 -19.92 -9.15 10.73
CA GLU A 157 -20.56 -9.23 9.42
C GLU A 157 -19.68 -8.56 8.35
N CYS A 158 -19.57 -9.18 7.17
CA CYS A 158 -18.75 -8.69 6.07
C CYS A 158 -19.49 -8.82 4.74
N TRP A 159 -19.50 -7.73 3.96
CA TRP A 159 -19.98 -7.73 2.58
C TRP A 159 -19.02 -6.99 1.68
N ALA A 160 -18.89 -7.47 0.45
CA ALA A 160 -18.22 -6.77 -0.62
C ALA A 160 -19.15 -6.54 -1.80
N TYR A 161 -19.23 -5.29 -2.24
CA TYR A 161 -19.89 -4.90 -3.46
C TYR A 161 -18.85 -4.44 -4.48
N LEU A 162 -18.67 -5.26 -5.51
CA LEU A 162 -17.73 -5.02 -6.59
C LEU A 162 -18.52 -4.63 -7.84
N LEU A 163 -18.29 -3.40 -8.31
CA LEU A 163 -18.84 -2.89 -9.55
C LEU A 163 -18.11 -3.53 -10.74
N TRP A 164 -18.45 -4.78 -11.03
CA TRP A 164 -17.73 -5.62 -11.97
C TRP A 164 -18.71 -6.28 -12.94
N ALA A 165 -18.35 -6.33 -14.22
CA ALA A 165 -19.17 -6.91 -15.27
C ALA A 165 -18.55 -8.22 -15.76
N GLU A 166 -19.36 -9.28 -15.81
CA GLU A 166 -18.99 -10.59 -16.37
C GLU A 166 -19.90 -10.94 -17.54
N HIS A 167 -19.34 -11.65 -18.52
CA HIS A 167 -20.07 -12.33 -19.56
C HIS A 167 -19.57 -13.78 -19.61
N ASP A 168 -20.48 -14.74 -19.46
CA ASP A 168 -20.16 -16.18 -19.42
C ASP A 168 -19.10 -16.58 -18.37
N GLY A 169 -19.06 -15.89 -17.23
CA GLY A 169 -18.12 -16.15 -16.13
C GLY A 169 -16.72 -15.54 -16.33
N GLU A 170 -16.53 -14.76 -17.40
CA GLU A 170 -15.29 -14.05 -17.69
C GLU A 170 -15.47 -12.53 -17.53
N PRO A 171 -14.42 -11.78 -17.11
CA PRO A 171 -14.44 -10.32 -17.09
C PRO A 171 -14.87 -9.72 -18.43
N SER A 172 -15.78 -8.76 -18.42
CA SER A 172 -16.06 -7.94 -19.60
C SER A 172 -14.82 -7.10 -19.99
N PRO A 173 -14.65 -6.74 -21.28
CA PRO A 173 -13.53 -5.93 -21.73
C PRO A 173 -13.38 -4.63 -20.93
N GLY A 174 -12.17 -4.37 -20.45
CA GLY A 174 -11.86 -3.23 -19.60
C GLY A 174 -12.02 -3.49 -18.11
N PHE A 175 -12.44 -4.68 -17.68
CA PHE A 175 -12.46 -5.08 -16.28
C PHE A 175 -11.37 -6.09 -15.92
N GLU A 176 -10.67 -6.71 -16.87
CA GLU A 176 -9.72 -7.82 -16.65
C GLU A 176 -8.73 -7.57 -15.51
N TYR A 177 -8.31 -6.31 -15.32
CA TYR A 177 -7.38 -5.90 -14.28
C TYR A 177 -7.88 -6.14 -12.84
N ALA A 178 -9.19 -6.17 -12.59
CA ALA A 178 -9.73 -6.39 -11.24
C ALA A 178 -9.94 -7.88 -10.89
N GLY A 179 -9.78 -8.79 -11.85
CA GLY A 179 -9.94 -10.24 -11.65
C GLY A 179 -9.12 -10.77 -10.46
N PRO A 180 -7.83 -10.41 -10.33
CA PRO A 180 -7.00 -10.80 -9.18
C PRO A 180 -7.49 -10.28 -7.82
N THR A 181 -8.27 -9.19 -7.81
CA THR A 181 -8.88 -8.63 -6.59
C THR A 181 -10.20 -9.32 -6.27
N VAL A 182 -11.04 -9.57 -7.29
CA VAL A 182 -12.30 -10.31 -7.16
C VAL A 182 -12.06 -11.72 -6.63
N ALA A 183 -11.16 -12.48 -7.27
CA ALA A 183 -10.83 -13.84 -6.87
C ALA A 183 -10.31 -13.89 -5.42
N TRP A 184 -9.46 -12.93 -5.06
CA TRP A 184 -8.94 -12.82 -3.70
C TRP A 184 -10.03 -12.48 -2.69
N LEU A 185 -10.98 -11.59 -3.01
CA LEU A 185 -12.10 -11.27 -2.12
C LEU A 185 -13.04 -12.45 -1.92
N GLN A 186 -13.36 -13.20 -2.98
CA GLN A 186 -14.14 -14.44 -2.90
C GLN A 186 -13.46 -15.49 -2.00
N GLU A 187 -12.13 -15.59 -2.06
CA GLU A 187 -11.35 -16.48 -1.20
C GLU A 187 -11.47 -16.06 0.28
N VAL A 188 -11.28 -14.77 0.60
CA VAL A 188 -11.21 -14.30 2.00
C VAL A 188 -12.58 -14.11 2.66
N LEU A 189 -13.63 -13.81 1.89
CA LEU A 189 -15.01 -13.66 2.40
C LEU A 189 -15.83 -14.96 2.34
N GLY A 190 -15.39 -15.92 1.53
CA GLY A 190 -16.21 -17.05 1.12
C GLY A 190 -17.12 -16.66 -0.06
N ALA A 191 -17.23 -17.55 -1.06
CA ALA A 191 -17.86 -17.26 -2.35
C ALA A 191 -19.32 -16.73 -2.29
N ALA A 192 -20.04 -16.95 -1.19
CA ALA A 192 -21.42 -16.49 -1.02
C ALA A 192 -21.56 -15.02 -0.57
N ALA A 193 -20.47 -14.37 -0.13
CA ALA A 193 -20.50 -13.01 0.44
C ALA A 193 -19.95 -11.92 -0.51
N ALA A 194 -19.55 -12.30 -1.73
CA ALA A 194 -19.06 -11.41 -2.77
C ALA A 194 -19.96 -11.56 -4.01
N GLU A 195 -21.08 -10.84 -4.03
CA GLU A 195 -21.98 -10.84 -5.19
C GLU A 195 -21.53 -9.78 -6.20
N PRO A 196 -21.35 -10.14 -7.49
CA PRO A 196 -21.14 -9.15 -8.54
C PRO A 196 -22.40 -8.34 -8.75
N ALA A 197 -22.24 -7.03 -8.94
CA ALA A 197 -23.32 -6.16 -9.37
C ALA A 197 -23.75 -6.55 -10.80
N SER A 198 -24.75 -7.41 -10.95
CA SER A 198 -25.29 -7.72 -12.26
C SER A 198 -25.87 -6.45 -12.87
N GLY A 199 -25.18 -5.88 -13.86
CA GLY A 199 -25.65 -4.79 -14.70
C GLY A 199 -26.76 -5.25 -15.64
N GLY A 200 -27.85 -5.78 -15.07
CA GLY A 200 -29.06 -6.07 -15.80
C GLY A 200 -29.78 -4.75 -16.08
N ALA A 201 -29.54 -4.17 -17.25
CA ALA A 201 -30.54 -3.33 -17.86
C ALA A 201 -31.77 -4.22 -18.08
N ALA A 202 -32.74 -4.14 -17.16
CA ALA A 202 -34.07 -4.69 -17.36
C ALA A 202 -34.67 -3.95 -18.58
N GLY A 203 -34.47 -4.52 -19.77
CA GLY A 203 -35.25 -4.20 -20.95
C GLY A 203 -36.68 -4.59 -20.67
N GLY A 204 -37.46 -3.63 -20.18
CA GLY A 204 -38.91 -3.74 -20.17
C GLY A 204 -39.40 -3.65 -21.60
N GLU A 205 -39.69 -4.79 -22.22
CA GLU A 205 -40.62 -4.82 -23.34
C GLU A 205 -42.04 -4.76 -22.77
N GLY A 206 -42.70 -3.66 -23.14
CA GLY A 206 -44.06 -3.32 -22.74
C GLY A 206 -45.09 -4.28 -23.31
N SER A 207 -46.24 -4.25 -22.63
CA SER A 207 -47.51 -4.86 -23.00
C SER A 207 -48.01 -4.50 -24.39
#